data_AF-A0A1J3H5W5-F1
#
_entry.id   AF-A0A1J3H5W5-F1
#
_cell.length_a   1.000
_cell.length_b   1.000
_cell.length_c   1.000
_cell.angle_alpha   90.00
_cell.angle_beta   90.00
_cell.angle_gamma   90.00
#
_symmetry.space_group_name_H-M   'P 1'
#
loop_
_entity.id
_entity.type
_entity.pdbx_description
1 polymer ?
#
loop_
_entity_poly.entity_id
_entity_poly.type
_entity_poly.pdbx_seq_one_letter_code
_entity_poly.pdbx_strand_id
1 'polypeptide(L)'
;PTVHGVKFYETNEKELLFEPSIKWAGNPNIVLVLKLMSLRIKVQLVDLQFFATVRVALKPLLPTFPCFGAVVVSLMEKPHVDFGLKVLGGDLMSIPGLYRYVQVLH
;
A
#
# COMPACT_ATOMS: atom_id res chain seq x y z
N PRO A 1 -11.54 1.55 4.89
CA PRO A 1 -10.81 0.28 4.67
C PRO A 1 -11.76 -0.86 5.00
N THR A 2 -11.88 -1.85 4.13
CA THR A 2 -12.72 -3.04 4.38
C THR A 2 -11.83 -4.26 4.56
N VAL A 3 -12.09 -5.02 5.63
CA VAL A 3 -11.42 -6.29 5.91
C VAL A 3 -12.38 -7.40 5.49
N HIS A 4 -12.02 -8.18 4.47
CA HIS A 4 -12.93 -9.15 3.86
C HIS A 4 -12.84 -10.56 4.45
N GLY A 5 -12.00 -10.77 5.46
CA GLY A 5 -11.86 -12.04 6.17
C GLY A 5 -10.53 -12.11 6.92
N VAL A 6 -10.49 -12.95 7.96
CA VAL A 6 -9.27 -13.24 8.74
C VAL A 6 -9.15 -14.75 8.85
N LYS A 7 -8.06 -15.31 8.35
CA LYS A 7 -7.68 -16.70 8.59
C LYS A 7 -6.67 -16.73 9.73
N PHE A 8 -6.84 -17.70 10.63
CA PHE A 8 -6.00 -17.89 11.80
C PHE A 8 -5.28 -19.23 11.68
N TYR A 9 -3.97 -19.22 11.93
CA TYR A 9 -3.17 -20.44 12.01
C TYR A 9 -2.38 -20.41 13.31
N GLU A 10 -2.55 -21.45 14.13
CA GLU A 10 -1.65 -21.74 15.24
C GLU A 10 -0.59 -22.71 14.72
N THR A 11 0.68 -22.34 14.86
CA THR A 11 1.79 -23.16 14.39
C THR A 11 2.40 -23.94 15.54
N ASN A 12 3.08 -25.06 15.24
CA ASN A 12 3.81 -25.84 16.25
C ASN A 12 4.93 -25.05 16.96
N GLU A 13 5.27 -23.86 16.46
CA GLU A 13 6.34 -22.99 16.97
C GLU A 13 5.85 -21.95 18.00
N LYS A 14 4.60 -22.05 18.49
CA LYS A 14 3.95 -21.02 19.34
C LYS A 14 3.94 -19.66 18.66
N GLU A 15 3.55 -19.62 17.38
CA GLU A 15 3.29 -18.38 16.64
C GLU A 15 1.82 -18.34 16.22
N LEU A 16 1.20 -17.17 16.31
CA LEU A 16 -0.16 -16.94 15.80
C LEU A 16 -0.09 -16.10 14.52
N LEU A 17 -0.61 -16.66 13.42
CA LEU A 17 -0.63 -16.01 12.12
C LEU A 17 -2.04 -15.55 11.73
N PHE A 18 -2.12 -14.36 11.15
CA PHE A 18 -3.33 -13.74 10.65
C PHE A 18 -3.10 -13.28 9.21
N GLU A 19 -4.04 -13.57 8.30
CA GLU A 19 -3.90 -13.19 6.89
C GLU A 19 -5.08 -12.34 6.39
N PRO A 20 -5.22 -11.08 6.84
CA PRO A 20 -6.27 -10.21 6.33
C PRO A 20 -6.04 -9.77 4.88
N SER A 21 -7.10 -9.83 4.08
CA SER A 21 -7.19 -9.12 2.80
C SER A 21 -7.72 -7.71 3.04
N ILE A 22 -6.86 -6.72 2.79
CA ILE A 22 -7.13 -5.30 2.96
C ILE A 22 -7.47 -4.71 1.60
N LYS A 23 -8.65 -4.10 1.50
CA LYS A 23 -9.05 -3.29 0.35
C LYS A 23 -9.33 -1.87 0.81
N TRP A 24 -8.73 -0.91 0.13
CA TRP A 24 -8.93 0.51 0.38
C TRP A 24 -9.05 1.24 -0.94
N ALA A 25 -10.17 1.92 -1.15
CA ALA A 25 -10.39 2.80 -2.28
C ALA A 25 -10.80 4.16 -1.73
N GLY A 26 -10.03 5.19 -2.05
CA GLY A 26 -10.28 6.54 -1.61
C GLY A 26 -9.86 7.54 -2.68
N ASN A 27 -10.34 8.77 -2.59
CA ASN A 27 -9.91 9.86 -3.45
C ASN A 27 -9.06 10.86 -2.64
N PRO A 28 -7.83 10.48 -2.21
CA PRO A 28 -6.94 11.43 -1.57
C PRO A 28 -6.46 12.45 -2.60
N ASN A 29 -6.23 13.69 -2.21
CA ASN A 29 -5.59 14.68 -3.07
C ASN A 29 -4.17 14.96 -2.55
N ILE A 30 -3.20 14.19 -3.02
CA ILE A 30 -1.80 14.32 -2.60
C ILE A 30 -1.05 15.14 -3.64
N VAL A 31 -0.58 16.33 -3.27
CA VAL A 31 0.13 17.24 -4.20
C VAL A 31 1.61 17.28 -3.87
N LEU A 32 2.44 16.80 -4.79
CA LEU A 32 3.90 16.93 -4.78
C LEU A 32 4.31 18.13 -5.62
N VAL A 33 5.14 19.01 -5.07
CA VAL A 33 5.70 20.15 -5.81
C VAL A 33 7.20 19.97 -5.95
N LEU A 34 7.65 19.74 -7.18
CA LEU A 34 9.06 19.63 -7.53
C LEU A 34 9.57 20.98 -8.02
N LYS A 35 10.67 21.47 -7.45
CA LYS A 35 11.34 22.68 -7.92
C LYS A 35 12.67 22.28 -8.58
N LEU A 36 12.75 22.41 -9.90
CA LEU A 36 13.95 22.15 -10.68
C LEU A 36 14.42 23.48 -11.28
N MET A 37 15.53 24.02 -10.77
CA MET A 37 16.02 25.36 -11.10
C MET A 37 14.94 26.44 -10.86
N SER A 38 14.46 27.11 -11.93
CA SER A 38 13.36 28.09 -11.90
C SER A 38 11.98 27.47 -12.18
N LEU A 39 11.91 26.21 -12.62
CA LEU A 39 10.67 25.53 -12.96
C LEU A 39 10.02 24.90 -11.72
N ARG A 40 8.72 25.16 -11.54
CA ARG A 40 7.90 24.54 -10.48
C ARG A 40 6.90 23.57 -11.13
N ILE A 41 7.13 22.28 -10.93
CA ILE A 41 6.25 21.21 -11.42
C ILE A 41 5.35 20.76 -10.27
N LYS A 42 4.04 20.80 -10.47
CA LYS A 42 3.07 20.22 -9.54
C LYS A 42 2.63 18.86 -10.07
N VAL A 43 2.69 17.84 -9.23
CA VAL A 43 2.20 16.49 -9.52
C VAL A 43 1.14 16.18 -8.47
N GLN A 44 -0.05 15.76 -8.89
CA GLN A 44 -1.15 15.40 -7.99
C GLN A 44 -1.47 13.93 -8.16
N LEU A 45 -1.49 13.19 -7.06
CA LEU A 45 -1.97 11.83 -7.00
C LEU A 45 -3.40 11.84 -6.44
N VAL A 46 -4.31 11.24 -7.19
CA VAL A 46 -5.76 11.17 -6.92
C VAL A 46 -6.27 9.74 -7.07
N ASP A 47 -7.50 9.46 -6.63
CA ASP A 47 -8.18 8.17 -6.88
C ASP A 47 -7.33 6.94 -6.54
N LEU A 48 -6.68 6.95 -5.37
CA LEU A 48 -5.81 5.88 -4.91
C LEU A 48 -6.65 4.66 -4.48
N GLN A 49 -6.35 3.52 -5.09
CA GLN A 49 -6.88 2.22 -4.75
C GLN A 49 -5.73 1.29 -4.37
N PHE A 50 -5.90 0.59 -3.26
CA PHE A 50 -4.90 -0.25 -2.64
C PHE A 50 -5.54 -1.58 -2.22
N PHE A 51 -4.98 -2.68 -2.72
CA PHE A 51 -5.40 -4.03 -2.37
C PHE A 51 -4.18 -4.85 -1.99
N ALA A 52 -4.17 -5.40 -0.78
CA ALA A 52 -3.05 -6.18 -0.28
C ALA A 52 -3.54 -7.32 0.60
N THR A 53 -2.88 -8.47 0.47
CA THR A 53 -2.97 -9.56 1.43
C THR A 53 -1.77 -9.45 2.36
N VAL A 54 -2.03 -9.14 3.62
CA VAL A 54 -1.00 -8.94 4.64
C VAL A 54 -0.99 -10.17 5.53
N ARG A 55 0.19 -10.67 5.90
CA ARG A 55 0.37 -11.65 6.97
C ARG A 55 0.90 -10.95 8.20
N VAL A 56 0.20 -11.10 9.32
CA VAL A 56 0.60 -10.63 10.64
C VAL A 56 0.95 -11.85 11.48
N ALA A 57 2.12 -11.86 12.10
CA ALA A 57 2.57 -12.93 12.99
C ALA A 57 2.82 -12.37 14.39
N LEU A 58 2.27 -13.01 15.42
CA LEU A 58 2.59 -12.75 16.81
C LEU A 58 3.58 -13.81 17.28
N LYS A 59 4.80 -13.40 17.60
CA LYS A 59 5.86 -14.36 17.96
C LYS A 59 7.00 -13.81 18.84
N PRO A 60 7.60 -14.65 19.69
CA PRO A 60 7.03 -15.91 20.18
C PRO A 60 5.78 -15.60 21.02
N LEU A 61 4.81 -16.51 21.07
CA LEU A 61 3.72 -16.41 22.04
C LEU A 61 4.26 -16.62 23.44
N LEU A 62 3.86 -15.75 24.37
CA LEU A 62 4.32 -15.74 25.76
C LEU A 62 3.15 -16.10 26.70
N PRO A 63 3.41 -16.76 27.83
CA PRO A 63 2.37 -17.09 28.81
C PRO A 63 1.92 -15.88 29.64
N THR A 64 2.62 -14.74 29.55
CA THR A 64 2.34 -13.51 30.28
C THR A 64 1.85 -12.41 29.34
N PHE A 65 0.86 -11.63 29.76
CA PHE A 65 0.33 -10.49 29.01
C PHE A 65 1.48 -9.52 28.59
N PRO A 66 1.55 -9.07 27.32
CA PRO A 66 0.52 -9.07 26.27
C PRO A 66 0.41 -10.37 25.44
N CYS A 67 0.98 -11.48 25.90
CA CYS A 67 0.89 -12.83 25.32
C CYS A 67 1.71 -13.05 24.04
N PHE A 68 2.54 -12.10 23.63
CA PHE A 68 3.49 -12.23 22.51
C PHE A 68 4.70 -11.31 22.68
N GLY A 69 5.84 -11.68 22.09
CA GLY A 69 7.07 -10.88 22.12
C GLY A 69 7.15 -9.81 21.02
N ALA A 70 6.65 -10.10 19.82
CA ALA A 70 6.70 -9.20 18.68
C ALA A 70 5.49 -9.36 17.75
N VAL A 71 5.20 -8.30 17.02
CA VAL A 71 4.29 -8.29 15.87
C VAL A 71 5.14 -8.17 14.61
N VAL A 72 5.09 -9.15 13.73
CA VAL A 72 5.76 -9.12 12.42
C VAL A 72 4.69 -8.98 11.35
N VAL A 73 4.86 -8.01 10.45
CA VAL A 73 3.93 -7.75 9.35
C VAL A 73 4.65 -7.93 8.03
N SER A 74 4.10 -8.75 7.13
CA SER A 74 4.64 -8.98 5.79
C SER A 74 3.54 -8.95 4.73
N LEU A 75 3.93 -8.68 3.48
CA LEU A 75 3.05 -8.82 2.33
C LEU A 75 3.17 -10.25 1.80
N MET A 76 2.04 -10.87 1.52
CA MET A 76 1.98 -12.23 0.98
C MET A 76 2.26 -12.27 -0.53
N GLU A 77 1.83 -11.22 -1.23
CA GLU A 77 1.92 -11.08 -2.67
C GLU A 77 2.23 -9.60 -3.00
N LYS A 78 2.59 -9.32 -4.25
CA LYS A 78 2.73 -7.92 -4.72
C LYS A 78 1.38 -7.22 -4.53
N PRO A 79 1.32 -6.10 -3.77
CA PRO A 79 0.07 -5.39 -3.59
C PRO A 79 -0.37 -4.78 -4.93
N HIS A 80 -1.67 -4.76 -5.17
CA HIS A 80 -2.23 -4.03 -6.30
C HIS A 80 -2.47 -2.59 -5.88
N VAL A 81 -1.87 -1.67 -6.63
CA VAL A 81 -1.93 -0.23 -6.38
C VAL A 81 -2.30 0.44 -7.68
N ASP A 82 -3.41 1.17 -7.66
CA ASP A 82 -3.91 1.96 -8.78
C ASP A 82 -4.13 3.40 -8.32
N PHE A 83 -3.84 4.38 -9.17
CA PHE A 83 -3.95 5.80 -8.84
C PHE A 83 -4.01 6.66 -10.10
N GLY A 84 -4.76 7.76 -10.01
CA GLY A 84 -4.73 8.84 -10.99
C GLY A 84 -3.56 9.79 -10.74
N LEU A 85 -2.95 10.31 -11.81
CA LEU A 85 -1.83 11.25 -11.74
C LEU A 85 -2.10 12.48 -12.63
N LYS A 86 -2.09 13.69 -12.05
CA LYS A 86 -2.22 14.98 -12.77
C LYS A 86 -0.92 15.76 -12.68
N VAL A 87 -0.50 16.44 -13.75
CA VAL A 87 0.75 17.22 -13.76
C VAL A 87 0.50 18.64 -14.28
N LEU A 88 1.04 19.62 -13.57
CA LEU A 88 0.90 21.07 -13.85
C LEU A 88 -0.56 21.57 -13.91
N GLY A 89 -1.53 20.80 -13.41
CA GLY A 89 -2.96 21.09 -13.51
C GLY A 89 -3.62 20.55 -14.79
N GLY A 90 -2.86 19.89 -15.68
CA GLY A 90 -3.36 19.09 -16.80
C GLY A 90 -3.29 17.59 -16.50
N ASP A 91 -4.07 16.79 -17.22
CA ASP A 91 -4.05 15.33 -17.10
C ASP A 91 -2.75 14.78 -17.72
N LEU A 92 -1.94 14.07 -16.93
CA LEU A 92 -0.66 13.55 -17.39
C LEU A 92 -0.81 12.45 -18.46
N MET A 93 -1.96 11.76 -18.49
CA MET A 93 -2.29 10.76 -19.50
C MET A 93 -2.33 11.35 -20.93
N SER A 94 -2.32 12.68 -21.05
CA SER A 94 -2.32 13.39 -22.34
C SER A 94 -0.93 13.83 -22.83
N ILE A 95 0.16 13.61 -22.07
CA ILE A 95 1.53 14.04 -22.44
C ILE A 95 2.31 12.86 -23.08
N PRO A 96 2.55 12.88 -24.41
CA PRO A 96 3.30 11.82 -25.07
C PRO A 96 4.75 11.80 -24.58
N GLY A 97 5.21 10.65 -24.05
CA GLY A 97 6.60 10.44 -23.61
C GLY A 97 6.74 10.09 -22.11
N LEU A 98 5.92 10.68 -21.23
CA LEU A 98 5.95 10.36 -19.80
C LEU A 98 5.16 9.09 -19.45
N TYR A 99 4.14 8.77 -20.26
CA TYR A 99 3.34 7.54 -20.18
C TYR A 99 4.19 6.25 -20.12
N ARG A 100 5.32 6.25 -20.86
CA ARG A 100 6.19 5.08 -21.00
C ARG A 100 6.95 4.72 -19.72
N TYR A 101 7.11 5.66 -18.79
CA TYR A 101 7.78 5.41 -17.50
C TYR A 101 6.82 4.88 -16.43
N VAL A 102 5.53 5.24 -16.51
CA VAL A 102 4.51 4.79 -15.54
C VAL A 102 4.08 3.34 -15.83
N GLN A 103 3.99 2.95 -17.10
CA GLN A 103 3.64 1.57 -17.50
C GLN A 103 4.68 0.50 -17.12
N VAL A 104 5.94 0.87 -16.87
CA VAL A 104 7.01 -0.09 -16.57
C VAL A 104 7.03 -0.49 -15.08
N LEU A 105 6.27 0.19 -14.22
CA LEU A 105 6.18 -0.11 -12.79
C LEU A 105 4.96 -0.99 -12.41
N HIS A 106 4.12 -1.35 -13.38
CA HIS A 106 2.97 -2.24 -13.16
C HIS A 106 3.37 -3.72 -13.21
#